data_AF-A0A8H3AZG2-F1
#
_entry.id   AF-A0A8H3AZG2-F1
#
_cell.length_a   1.000
_cell.length_b   1.000
_cell.length_c   1.000
_cell.angle_alpha   90.00
_cell.angle_beta   90.00
_cell.angle_gamma   90.00
#
_symmetry.space_group_name_H-M   'P 1'
#
loop_
_entity.id
_entity.type
_entity.pdbx_description
1 polymer ?
#
loop_
_entity_poly.entity_id
_entity_poly.type
_entity_poly.pdbx_seq_one_letter_code
_entity_poly.pdbx_strand_id
1 'polypeptide(L)'
;MAPLETHELTSLAPVNGNGLYENHDARISKVSIHASDDEGSDDGREGESASAALLGGHARSSSGIPDPPVEARQVIKGIISETAPTLFLTVLGMMFTGALLQRVTHWKPMRAVDELFILIPMLNNLKGNLELVLSARLATASHIGVLDRRSSRRALIAGSLSLLQVQALCVSALAATVSFLLGLALPDTAVAGGSTGEKVAGDGKGTRRWHIGKVVRELVKQAPHKAPKIKDPGTQSGWREFIVILATAMSSACLSGLILGSFMCSIVVLCRKFKLNPDNIAPPIASCLGDLVTLTLTALTSTLFFYTSGRPQDPLAPSPPQNTTSTFLLTRDTPPAPGHFPFLPFLSTVGLFVLIPFVFQLCRHLTFSRPLIRDGWSPLVVAMAIESGTGLVLDWYVGRYRGFGMLAVVMTSLPGSVGAVFVSRLSTELHQSESNLHSKSPDGGSPKLVSFTLFAVGFPVLLSYLLFVWGAGWLPLPVGFVGLFVGIFGVTVIVALALAYYLTHLFWRYGFDPDAYCLPVHSAIVDLIGQLFLVACYELANLLGNDVKIRTT
;
A
#
# COMPACT_ATOMS: atom_id res chain seq x y z
N MET A 1 -16.12 -24.50 -57.59
CA MET A 1 -17.22 -24.63 -56.62
C MET A 1 -18.00 -23.33 -56.62
N ALA A 2 -19.30 -23.36 -56.30
CA ALA A 2 -20.22 -22.24 -56.48
C ALA A 2 -20.13 -21.18 -55.36
N PRO A 3 -20.51 -19.92 -55.65
CA PRO A 3 -20.71 -18.89 -54.63
C PRO A 3 -22.14 -18.91 -54.06
N LEU A 4 -22.27 -18.53 -52.79
CA LEU A 4 -23.49 -18.19 -52.05
C LEU A 4 -23.07 -17.20 -50.95
N GLU A 5 -23.82 -16.18 -50.55
CA GLU A 5 -24.88 -15.41 -51.22
C GLU A 5 -24.98 -14.05 -50.47
N THR A 6 -25.76 -13.07 -50.96
CA THR A 6 -25.91 -11.74 -50.32
C THR A 6 -27.36 -11.25 -50.41
N HIS A 7 -27.71 -10.15 -49.70
CA HIS A 7 -29.08 -9.66 -49.36
C HIS A 7 -29.74 -10.48 -48.22
N GLU A 8 -30.59 -9.97 -47.30
CA GLU A 8 -31.05 -8.63 -46.86
C GLU A 8 -31.76 -8.77 -45.46
N LEU A 9 -32.28 -7.77 -44.74
CA LEU A 9 -32.44 -6.31 -44.97
C LEU A 9 -32.24 -5.49 -43.66
N THR A 10 -31.32 -4.54 -43.70
CA THR A 10 -31.17 -3.31 -42.91
C THR A 10 -32.47 -2.58 -42.48
N SER A 11 -32.73 -2.46 -41.17
CA SER A 11 -33.47 -1.32 -40.55
C SER A 11 -33.15 -1.26 -39.04
N LEU A 12 -33.12 -0.13 -38.33
CA LEU A 12 -33.43 1.28 -38.66
C LEU A 12 -32.21 2.21 -38.43
N ALA A 13 -32.34 3.47 -38.87
CA ALA A 13 -31.29 4.49 -38.89
C ALA A 13 -31.18 5.32 -37.57
N PRO A 14 -30.14 6.15 -37.38
CA PRO A 14 -29.84 6.77 -36.08
C PRO A 14 -30.58 8.10 -35.83
N VAL A 15 -30.69 8.47 -34.55
CA VAL A 15 -31.01 9.84 -34.10
C VAL A 15 -29.78 10.44 -33.43
N ASN A 16 -29.53 11.74 -33.65
CA ASN A 16 -28.32 12.45 -33.26
C ASN A 16 -28.68 13.88 -32.81
N GLY A 17 -27.99 14.42 -31.80
CA GLY A 17 -28.02 15.84 -31.46
C GLY A 17 -28.52 16.21 -30.05
N ASN A 18 -27.58 16.69 -29.23
CA ASN A 18 -27.68 17.79 -28.25
C ASN A 18 -29.00 18.04 -27.48
N GLY A 19 -28.97 17.82 -26.16
CA GLY A 19 -29.96 18.32 -25.20
C GLY A 19 -29.31 18.61 -23.83
N LEU A 20 -29.63 19.77 -23.27
CA LEU A 20 -29.15 20.44 -22.05
C LEU A 20 -28.56 19.60 -20.88
N TYR A 21 -27.60 20.22 -20.18
CA TYR A 21 -27.46 20.05 -18.74
C TYR A 21 -28.70 20.63 -18.04
N GLU A 22 -29.33 19.88 -17.12
CA GLU A 22 -30.24 20.48 -16.16
C GLU A 22 -30.13 19.80 -14.79
N ASN A 23 -30.17 20.60 -13.72
CA ASN A 23 -30.11 20.11 -12.35
C ASN A 23 -31.49 19.55 -11.94
N HIS A 24 -31.50 18.48 -11.14
CA HIS A 24 -32.57 18.30 -10.15
C HIS A 24 -32.00 17.72 -8.86
N ASP A 25 -31.60 18.64 -7.98
CA ASP A 25 -31.37 18.38 -6.57
C ASP A 25 -32.58 18.90 -5.77
N ALA A 26 -32.77 18.39 -4.56
CA ALA A 26 -33.72 18.79 -3.51
C ALA A 26 -35.16 18.22 -3.47
N ARG A 27 -35.44 17.52 -2.35
CA ARG A 27 -36.77 17.22 -1.73
C ARG A 27 -37.56 16.10 -2.46
N ILE A 28 -38.47 15.35 -1.84
CA ILE A 28 -39.34 15.59 -0.67
C ILE A 28 -39.24 14.49 0.42
N SER A 29 -39.62 14.86 1.64
CA SER A 29 -39.61 14.05 2.87
C SER A 29 -41.01 13.51 3.23
N LYS A 30 -41.06 12.37 3.95
CA LYS A 30 -42.14 11.93 4.87
C LYS A 30 -43.62 12.05 4.44
N VAL A 31 -44.21 10.91 4.04
CA VAL A 31 -45.59 10.45 4.37
C VAL A 31 -45.48 8.90 4.42
N SER A 32 -45.86 8.09 5.42
CA SER A 32 -46.79 8.17 6.56
C SER A 32 -48.25 7.78 6.26
N ILE A 33 -48.50 6.47 6.31
CA ILE A 33 -49.75 5.78 6.69
C ILE A 33 -51.06 6.38 6.15
N HIS A 34 -51.64 5.71 5.16
CA HIS A 34 -53.09 5.46 5.19
C HIS A 34 -53.41 4.03 4.72
N ALA A 35 -54.51 3.50 5.23
CA ALA A 35 -55.05 2.20 4.87
C ALA A 35 -56.40 2.40 4.17
N SER A 36 -56.74 1.49 3.28
CA SER A 36 -58.07 1.34 2.69
C SER A 36 -58.21 -0.07 2.14
N ASP A 37 -58.69 -0.95 3.02
CA ASP A 37 -59.65 -2.03 2.78
C ASP A 37 -60.01 -2.37 1.32
N ASP A 38 -59.93 -3.66 0.99
CA ASP A 38 -60.86 -4.31 0.07
C ASP A 38 -61.09 -5.77 0.53
N GLU A 39 -62.30 -6.30 0.39
CA GLU A 39 -62.70 -7.63 0.91
C GLU A 39 -62.72 -8.69 -0.21
N GLY A 40 -62.36 -9.95 0.11
CA GLY A 40 -62.12 -10.96 -0.94
C GLY A 40 -62.09 -12.44 -0.51
N SER A 41 -62.93 -12.81 0.46
CA SER A 41 -63.42 -14.16 0.80
C SER A 41 -62.77 -15.44 0.21
N ASP A 42 -62.32 -16.31 1.15
CA ASP A 42 -62.73 -17.73 1.34
C ASP A 42 -61.69 -18.87 1.15
N ASP A 43 -61.94 -19.96 1.90
CA ASP A 43 -61.26 -21.28 1.99
C ASP A 43 -59.72 -21.31 2.27
N GLY A 44 -59.19 -22.10 3.21
CA GLY A 44 -59.85 -22.97 4.20
C GLY A 44 -59.04 -24.25 4.53
N ARG A 45 -58.38 -24.30 5.70
CA ARG A 45 -58.12 -25.48 6.59
C ARG A 45 -56.98 -25.28 7.61
N GLU A 46 -57.21 -25.81 8.82
CA GLU A 46 -56.33 -26.59 9.73
C GLU A 46 -54.79 -26.33 9.73
N GLY A 47 -54.09 -26.21 10.88
CA GLY A 47 -54.51 -26.28 12.28
C GLY A 47 -53.32 -26.57 13.22
N GLU A 48 -53.42 -26.13 14.49
CA GLU A 48 -52.47 -26.39 15.60
C GLU A 48 -51.01 -25.85 15.43
N SER A 49 -50.24 -25.52 16.47
CA SER A 49 -50.48 -25.49 17.92
C SER A 49 -49.77 -24.28 18.56
N ALA A 50 -50.42 -23.61 19.52
CA ALA A 50 -49.81 -22.61 20.39
C ALA A 50 -50.49 -22.62 21.77
N SER A 51 -49.74 -22.29 22.83
CA SER A 51 -50.18 -22.21 24.24
C SER A 51 -50.09 -23.49 25.11
N ALA A 52 -48.93 -24.15 25.11
CA ALA A 52 -48.42 -24.87 26.28
C ALA A 52 -46.88 -24.71 26.35
N ALA A 53 -46.22 -24.52 27.50
CA ALA A 53 -46.71 -24.43 28.87
C ALA A 53 -46.09 -23.23 29.61
N LEU A 54 -46.88 -22.59 30.48
CA LEU A 54 -46.50 -21.40 31.24
C LEU A 54 -46.51 -21.72 32.75
N LEU A 55 -45.48 -22.40 33.28
CA LEU A 55 -45.41 -22.72 34.72
C LEU A 55 -44.00 -23.06 35.23
N GLY A 56 -43.54 -22.31 36.24
CA GLY A 56 -42.69 -22.77 37.36
C GLY A 56 -41.25 -23.19 37.09
N GLY A 57 -40.25 -22.35 37.45
CA GLY A 57 -38.83 -22.75 37.40
C GLY A 57 -37.81 -21.70 37.84
N HIS A 58 -37.91 -21.15 39.06
CA HIS A 58 -36.91 -20.19 39.57
C HIS A 58 -35.60 -20.89 39.98
N ALA A 59 -34.69 -21.09 39.01
CA ALA A 59 -33.37 -21.68 39.21
C ALA A 59 -32.24 -20.69 38.87
N ARG A 60 -31.50 -20.30 39.92
CA ARG A 60 -30.33 -19.39 39.99
C ARG A 60 -29.63 -19.04 38.66
N SER A 61 -29.49 -17.75 38.42
CA SER A 61 -28.65 -17.16 37.38
C SER A 61 -27.18 -17.63 37.47
N SER A 62 -26.73 -18.38 36.46
CA SER A 62 -25.33 -18.36 36.08
C SER A 62 -25.09 -17.12 35.20
N SER A 63 -24.15 -16.26 35.56
CA SER A 63 -23.80 -15.06 34.79
C SER A 63 -22.90 -15.40 33.61
N GLY A 64 -23.40 -16.25 32.71
CA GLY A 64 -22.81 -16.42 31.39
C GLY A 64 -22.99 -15.15 30.57
N ILE A 65 -21.94 -14.75 29.83
CA ILE A 65 -22.09 -13.79 28.73
C ILE A 65 -23.08 -14.42 27.74
N PRO A 66 -24.14 -13.73 27.29
CA PRO A 66 -25.08 -14.30 26.32
C PRO A 66 -24.33 -14.77 25.08
N ASP A 67 -24.49 -16.05 24.72
CA ASP A 67 -23.86 -16.61 23.52
C ASP A 67 -24.23 -15.77 22.29
N PRO A 68 -23.25 -15.35 21.45
CA PRO A 68 -23.55 -14.56 20.28
C PRO A 68 -24.44 -15.37 19.32
N PRO A 69 -25.40 -14.72 18.62
CA PRO A 69 -26.32 -15.41 17.72
C PRO A 69 -25.56 -16.22 16.67
N VAL A 70 -26.16 -17.31 16.18
CA VAL A 70 -25.47 -18.33 15.37
C VAL A 70 -24.74 -17.74 14.16
N GLU A 71 -25.34 -16.74 13.49
CA GLU A 71 -24.75 -15.95 12.40
C GLU A 71 -23.43 -15.27 12.84
N ALA A 72 -23.43 -14.57 13.97
CA ALA A 72 -22.26 -13.92 14.53
C ALA A 72 -21.15 -14.92 14.87
N ARG A 73 -21.50 -16.10 15.40
CA ARG A 73 -20.52 -17.17 15.67
C ARG A 73 -19.89 -17.72 14.39
N GLN A 74 -20.64 -17.79 13.29
CA GLN A 74 -20.10 -18.19 11.98
C GLN A 74 -19.15 -17.13 11.40
N VAL A 75 -19.54 -15.85 11.44
CA VAL A 75 -18.69 -14.73 10.98
C VAL A 75 -17.39 -14.63 11.79
N ILE A 76 -17.46 -14.69 13.13
CA ILE A 76 -16.28 -14.74 14.00
C ILE A 76 -15.38 -15.91 13.61
N LYS A 77 -15.94 -17.12 13.46
CA LYS A 77 -15.17 -18.32 13.13
C LYS A 77 -14.47 -18.17 11.79
N GLY A 78 -15.16 -17.69 10.74
CA GLY A 78 -14.60 -17.47 9.41
C GLY A 78 -13.43 -16.47 9.44
N ILE A 79 -13.66 -15.28 10.03
CA ILE A 79 -12.62 -14.25 10.19
C ILE A 79 -11.40 -14.80 10.94
N ILE A 80 -11.58 -15.58 12.01
CA ILE A 80 -10.46 -16.18 12.74
C ILE A 80 -9.76 -17.27 11.92
N SER A 81 -10.50 -18.16 11.23
CA SER A 81 -9.90 -19.26 10.47
C SER A 81 -9.19 -18.83 9.19
N GLU A 82 -9.57 -17.70 8.60
CA GLU A 82 -9.02 -17.20 7.34
C GLU A 82 -8.05 -16.03 7.57
N THR A 83 -8.50 -14.98 8.27
CA THR A 83 -7.72 -13.74 8.43
C THR A 83 -6.54 -13.91 9.38
N ALA A 84 -6.72 -14.63 10.50
CA ALA A 84 -5.64 -14.78 11.49
C ALA A 84 -4.38 -15.46 10.92
N PRO A 85 -4.44 -16.67 10.32
CA PRO A 85 -3.24 -17.31 9.74
C PRO A 85 -2.63 -16.47 8.61
N THR A 86 -3.44 -15.76 7.83
CA THR A 86 -2.97 -14.82 6.82
C THR A 86 -2.24 -13.62 7.44
N LEU A 87 -2.72 -13.04 8.53
CA LEU A 87 -2.04 -11.95 9.26
C LEU A 87 -0.75 -12.42 9.95
N PHE A 88 -0.70 -13.65 10.49
CA PHE A 88 0.56 -14.26 10.95
C PHE A 88 1.58 -14.37 9.81
N LEU A 89 1.18 -14.88 8.64
CA LEU A 89 2.04 -14.99 7.46
C LEU A 89 2.50 -13.60 6.97
N THR A 90 1.59 -12.63 6.95
CA THR A 90 1.84 -11.23 6.59
C THR A 90 2.94 -10.64 7.46
N VAL A 91 2.84 -10.78 8.79
CA VAL A 91 3.81 -10.22 9.73
C VAL A 91 5.15 -10.94 9.68
N LEU A 92 5.18 -12.25 9.41
CA LEU A 92 6.42 -12.99 9.16
C LEU A 92 7.13 -12.53 7.87
N GLY A 93 6.41 -12.34 6.76
CA GLY A 93 7.00 -11.84 5.51
C GLY A 93 7.43 -10.37 5.59
N MET A 94 6.67 -9.53 6.30
CA MET A 94 7.05 -8.15 6.59
C MET A 94 8.29 -8.06 7.49
N MET A 95 8.44 -8.96 8.46
CA MET A 95 9.67 -9.10 9.26
C MET A 95 10.89 -9.45 8.39
N PHE A 96 10.76 -10.40 7.46
CA PHE A 96 11.82 -10.69 6.47
C PHE A 96 12.11 -9.48 5.57
N THR A 97 11.09 -8.69 5.22
CA THR A 97 11.24 -7.48 4.41
C THR A 97 12.00 -6.39 5.15
N GLY A 98 11.72 -6.17 6.44
CA GLY A 98 12.50 -5.23 7.28
C GLY A 98 13.97 -5.66 7.43
N ALA A 99 14.22 -6.96 7.61
CA ALA A 99 15.59 -7.50 7.64
C ALA A 99 16.29 -7.40 6.27
N LEU A 100 15.55 -7.51 5.15
CA LEU A 100 16.07 -7.32 3.81
C LEU A 100 16.38 -5.84 3.53
N LEU A 101 15.50 -4.91 3.93
CA LEU A 101 15.72 -3.46 3.87
C LEU A 101 17.04 -3.10 4.54
N GLN A 102 17.29 -3.56 5.77
CA GLN A 102 18.53 -3.30 6.49
C GLN A 102 19.78 -3.77 5.72
N ARG A 103 19.71 -4.91 5.02
CA ARG A 103 20.81 -5.39 4.17
C ARG A 103 20.98 -4.53 2.91
N VAL A 104 19.87 -4.24 2.22
CA VAL A 104 19.85 -3.46 0.97
C VAL A 104 20.36 -2.04 1.18
N THR A 105 20.05 -1.40 2.31
CA THR A 105 20.55 -0.06 2.67
C THR A 105 22.07 0.02 2.85
N HIS A 106 22.76 -1.11 3.01
CA HIS A 106 24.22 -1.17 3.05
C HIS A 106 24.88 -1.49 1.69
N TRP A 107 24.11 -1.79 0.64
CA TRP A 107 24.67 -2.09 -0.69
C TRP A 107 25.31 -0.85 -1.34
N LYS A 108 26.32 -1.05 -2.21
CA LYS A 108 27.05 0.07 -2.85
C LYS A 108 26.14 1.08 -3.59
N PRO A 109 25.14 0.68 -4.40
CA PRO A 109 24.23 1.62 -5.06
C PRO A 109 23.48 2.51 -4.06
N MET A 110 22.98 1.91 -2.98
CA MET A 110 22.16 2.59 -1.95
C MET A 110 22.94 3.57 -1.08
N ARG A 111 24.27 3.43 -1.03
CA ARG A 111 25.16 4.39 -0.36
C ARG A 111 25.69 5.48 -1.28
N ALA A 112 25.68 5.26 -2.60
CA ALA A 112 26.23 6.16 -3.61
C ALA A 112 25.17 7.01 -4.33
N VAL A 113 23.88 6.77 -4.11
CA VAL A 113 22.75 7.58 -4.62
C VAL A 113 21.77 7.77 -3.46
N ASP A 114 21.79 8.93 -2.80
CA ASP A 114 20.94 9.20 -1.64
C ASP A 114 19.45 9.28 -2.01
N GLU A 115 19.17 9.73 -3.23
CA GLU A 115 17.84 9.77 -3.85
C GLU A 115 17.26 8.36 -4.08
N LEU A 116 18.10 7.32 -4.06
CA LEU A 116 17.67 5.92 -4.16
C LEU A 116 17.20 5.38 -2.81
N PHE A 117 17.77 5.87 -1.70
CA PHE A 117 17.31 5.54 -0.35
C PHE A 117 15.94 6.17 -0.06
N ILE A 118 15.74 7.45 -0.44
CA ILE A 118 14.45 8.15 -0.35
C ILE A 118 13.37 7.44 -1.20
N LEU A 119 13.76 6.87 -2.36
CA LEU A 119 12.84 6.21 -3.27
C LEU A 119 12.27 4.88 -2.72
N ILE A 120 13.01 4.11 -1.92
CA ILE A 120 12.55 2.78 -1.48
C ILE A 120 11.23 2.84 -0.68
N PRO A 121 11.10 3.62 0.42
CA PRO A 121 9.85 3.70 1.16
C PRO A 121 8.67 4.14 0.30
N MET A 122 8.92 5.08 -0.63
CA MET A 122 7.91 5.61 -1.55
C MET A 122 7.45 4.57 -2.59
N LEU A 123 8.35 3.75 -3.15
CA LEU A 123 7.95 2.72 -4.10
C LEU A 123 7.25 1.53 -3.44
N ASN A 124 7.71 1.14 -2.25
CA ASN A 124 7.14 0.03 -1.49
C ASN A 124 5.67 0.30 -1.13
N ASN A 125 5.41 1.43 -0.45
CA ASN A 125 4.06 1.78 0.02
C ASN A 125 3.09 2.02 -1.14
N LEU A 126 3.48 2.83 -2.13
CA LEU A 126 2.77 2.99 -3.42
C LEU A 126 2.43 1.65 -4.08
N LYS A 127 3.36 0.69 -4.09
CA LYS A 127 3.10 -0.63 -4.70
C LYS A 127 2.08 -1.43 -3.88
N GLY A 128 2.26 -1.51 -2.57
CA GLY A 128 1.30 -2.13 -1.67
C GLY A 128 -0.10 -1.56 -1.88
N ASN A 129 -0.23 -0.24 -1.98
CA ASN A 129 -1.50 0.44 -2.23
C ASN A 129 -2.13 0.09 -3.60
N LEU A 130 -1.32 -0.01 -4.67
CA LEU A 130 -1.81 -0.48 -5.98
C LEU A 130 -2.32 -1.93 -5.95
N GLU A 131 -1.68 -2.79 -5.15
CA GLU A 131 -1.98 -4.23 -5.12
C GLU A 131 -3.09 -4.57 -4.11
N LEU A 132 -3.22 -3.81 -3.03
CA LEU A 132 -4.39 -3.78 -2.16
C LEU A 132 -5.67 -3.41 -2.94
N VAL A 133 -5.59 -2.37 -3.78
CA VAL A 133 -6.71 -1.97 -4.63
C VAL A 133 -7.02 -3.02 -5.72
N LEU A 134 -6.01 -3.64 -6.33
CA LEU A 134 -6.23 -4.77 -7.25
C LEU A 134 -6.93 -5.94 -6.54
N SER A 135 -6.50 -6.25 -5.32
CA SER A 135 -7.03 -7.32 -4.48
C SER A 135 -8.52 -7.11 -4.19
N ALA A 136 -8.91 -5.94 -3.67
CA ALA A 136 -10.29 -5.62 -3.33
C ALA A 136 -11.22 -5.65 -4.57
N ARG A 137 -10.86 -4.96 -5.66
CA ARG A 137 -11.64 -4.99 -6.92
C ARG A 137 -11.91 -6.42 -7.41
N LEU A 138 -10.96 -7.34 -7.22
CA LEU A 138 -11.13 -8.75 -7.58
C LEU A 138 -11.94 -9.53 -6.54
N ALA A 139 -11.80 -9.22 -5.24
CA ALA A 139 -12.58 -9.82 -4.17
C ALA A 139 -14.08 -9.49 -4.31
N THR A 140 -14.43 -8.22 -4.49
CA THR A 140 -15.80 -7.75 -4.76
C THR A 140 -16.35 -8.34 -6.05
N ALA A 141 -15.56 -8.38 -7.14
CA ALA A 141 -15.95 -9.07 -8.37
C ALA A 141 -16.11 -10.60 -8.23
N SER A 142 -15.49 -11.23 -7.23
CA SER A 142 -15.71 -12.64 -6.89
C SER A 142 -17.04 -12.85 -6.17
N HIS A 143 -17.41 -11.92 -5.29
CA HIS A 143 -18.67 -11.94 -4.54
C HIS A 143 -19.87 -11.65 -5.44
N ILE A 144 -19.74 -10.75 -6.41
CA ILE A 144 -20.73 -10.48 -7.47
C ILE A 144 -20.77 -11.62 -8.53
N GLY A 145 -19.88 -12.63 -8.44
CA GLY A 145 -19.88 -13.82 -9.32
C GLY A 145 -19.29 -13.58 -10.73
N VAL A 146 -18.73 -12.40 -11.00
CA VAL A 146 -18.14 -12.04 -12.30
C VAL A 146 -16.98 -12.97 -12.68
N LEU A 147 -16.25 -13.49 -11.68
CA LEU A 147 -15.14 -14.42 -11.88
C LEU A 147 -15.56 -15.84 -12.31
N ASP A 148 -16.84 -16.22 -12.22
CA ASP A 148 -17.25 -17.60 -12.50
C ASP A 148 -17.23 -17.90 -14.01
N ARG A 149 -17.59 -16.91 -14.84
CA ARG A 149 -17.58 -17.02 -16.32
C ARG A 149 -16.15 -16.89 -16.87
N ARG A 150 -15.65 -17.90 -17.59
CA ARG A 150 -14.27 -17.96 -18.13
C ARG A 150 -13.90 -16.84 -19.11
N SER A 151 -14.88 -16.21 -19.76
CA SER A 151 -14.69 -15.02 -20.60
C SER A 151 -14.50 -13.78 -19.72
N SER A 152 -15.51 -13.44 -18.91
CA SER A 152 -15.51 -12.31 -17.98
C SER A 152 -14.30 -12.32 -17.04
N ARG A 153 -13.94 -13.48 -16.47
CA ARG A 153 -12.74 -13.63 -15.62
C ARG A 153 -11.45 -13.27 -16.36
N ARG A 154 -11.26 -13.72 -17.60
CA ARG A 154 -10.04 -13.41 -18.37
C ARG A 154 -9.99 -11.93 -18.77
N ALA A 155 -11.12 -11.35 -19.18
CA ALA A 155 -11.20 -9.93 -19.49
C ALA A 155 -10.89 -9.06 -18.25
N LEU A 156 -11.51 -9.36 -17.11
CA LEU A 156 -11.30 -8.62 -15.86
C LEU A 156 -9.85 -8.76 -15.35
N ILE A 157 -9.28 -9.97 -15.32
CA ILE A 157 -7.89 -10.19 -14.92
C ILE A 157 -6.94 -9.43 -15.85
N ALA A 158 -7.07 -9.59 -17.17
CA ALA A 158 -6.15 -8.95 -18.12
C ALA A 158 -6.32 -7.41 -18.17
N GLY A 159 -7.54 -6.89 -18.02
CA GLY A 159 -7.81 -5.46 -17.89
C GLY A 159 -7.24 -4.87 -16.61
N SER A 160 -7.48 -5.50 -15.46
CA SER A 160 -6.95 -5.06 -14.16
C SER A 160 -5.42 -5.17 -14.06
N LEU A 161 -4.80 -6.19 -14.68
CA LEU A 161 -3.33 -6.28 -14.81
C LEU A 161 -2.78 -5.19 -15.73
N SER A 162 -3.44 -4.89 -16.85
CA SER A 162 -3.03 -3.79 -17.74
C SER A 162 -3.13 -2.44 -17.02
N LEU A 163 -4.20 -2.22 -16.24
CA LEU A 163 -4.37 -1.03 -15.41
C LEU A 163 -3.29 -0.92 -14.33
N LEU A 164 -3.00 -2.01 -13.60
CA LEU A 164 -1.90 -2.07 -12.62
C LEU A 164 -0.56 -1.71 -13.27
N GLN A 165 -0.29 -2.17 -14.50
CA GLN A 165 0.94 -1.85 -15.21
C GLN A 165 1.04 -0.37 -15.60
N VAL A 166 -0.02 0.24 -16.13
CA VAL A 166 -0.03 1.68 -16.43
C VAL A 166 0.14 2.51 -15.15
N GLN A 167 -0.59 2.16 -14.09
CA GLN A 167 -0.48 2.86 -12.80
C GLN A 167 0.92 2.69 -12.19
N ALA A 168 1.50 1.49 -12.23
CA ALA A 168 2.86 1.23 -11.76
C ALA A 168 3.92 2.03 -12.54
N LEU A 169 3.85 2.05 -13.87
CA LEU A 169 4.80 2.80 -14.71
C LEU A 169 4.68 4.32 -14.49
N CYS A 170 3.47 4.86 -14.51
CA CYS A 170 3.26 6.31 -14.36
C CYS A 170 3.63 6.82 -12.96
N VAL A 171 3.20 6.13 -11.88
CA VAL A 171 3.41 6.65 -10.53
C VAL A 171 4.82 6.30 -10.00
N SER A 172 5.48 5.24 -10.48
CA SER A 172 6.92 5.05 -10.19
C SER A 172 7.82 6.08 -10.88
N ALA A 173 7.47 6.54 -12.09
CA ALA A 173 8.15 7.66 -12.73
C ALA A 173 7.94 8.98 -11.96
N LEU A 174 6.74 9.20 -11.41
CA LEU A 174 6.47 10.32 -10.50
C LEU A 174 7.29 10.19 -9.20
N ALA A 175 7.37 8.99 -8.59
CA ALA A 175 8.16 8.75 -7.38
C ALA A 175 9.66 8.96 -7.59
N ALA A 176 10.23 8.49 -8.70
CA ALA A 176 11.61 8.79 -9.09
C ALA A 176 11.85 10.31 -9.22
N THR A 177 10.90 11.03 -9.82
CA THR A 177 10.98 12.49 -10.00
C THR A 177 10.88 13.24 -8.68
N VAL A 178 9.93 12.88 -7.81
CA VAL A 178 9.78 13.48 -6.48
C VAL A 178 10.99 13.17 -5.58
N SER A 179 11.51 11.94 -5.61
CA SER A 179 12.70 11.56 -4.85
C SER A 179 13.94 12.36 -5.27
N PHE A 180 14.15 12.50 -6.58
CA PHE A 180 15.26 13.31 -7.13
C PHE A 180 15.11 14.80 -6.79
N LEU A 181 13.90 15.36 -6.90
CA LEU A 181 13.63 16.76 -6.51
C LEU A 181 13.79 16.98 -4.99
N LEU A 182 13.46 16.00 -4.16
CA LEU A 182 13.68 16.06 -2.71
C LEU A 182 15.16 15.97 -2.36
N GLY A 183 15.92 15.10 -3.04
CA GLY A 183 17.38 15.04 -2.92
C GLY A 183 18.09 16.34 -3.34
N LEU A 184 17.55 17.06 -4.34
CA LEU A 184 18.00 18.41 -4.72
C LEU A 184 17.60 19.50 -3.71
N ALA A 185 16.51 19.30 -2.95
CA ALA A 185 15.97 20.28 -2.00
C ALA A 185 16.54 20.13 -0.58
N LEU A 186 17.04 18.95 -0.21
CA LEU A 186 17.73 18.67 1.05
C LEU A 186 19.18 19.19 0.98
N PRO A 187 19.58 20.21 1.76
CA PRO A 187 20.93 20.79 1.62
C PRO A 187 22.01 19.90 2.24
N ASP A 188 23.17 19.78 1.58
CA ASP A 188 24.38 19.09 2.09
C ASP A 188 25.03 19.77 3.33
N THR A 189 24.38 20.79 3.91
CA THR A 189 24.96 21.73 4.88
C THR A 189 25.04 21.19 6.32
N ALA A 190 25.30 19.89 6.48
CA ALA A 190 25.60 19.23 7.75
C ALA A 190 27.03 18.65 7.81
N VAL A 191 27.79 18.71 6.71
CA VAL A 191 29.12 18.08 6.57
C VAL A 191 30.27 19.11 6.61
N ALA A 192 30.08 20.33 6.11
CA ALA A 192 31.10 21.39 6.08
C ALA A 192 31.06 22.30 7.34
N GLY A 193 31.27 21.71 8.52
CA GLY A 193 31.15 22.39 9.82
C GLY A 193 32.43 22.40 10.67
N GLY A 194 33.61 22.49 10.04
CA GLY A 194 34.87 22.06 10.69
C GLY A 194 36.19 22.76 10.33
N SER A 195 36.20 24.00 9.83
CA SER A 195 37.36 24.93 9.97
C SER A 195 37.14 26.29 9.28
N THR A 196 37.73 27.34 9.87
CA THR A 196 38.13 28.64 9.28
C THR A 196 37.15 29.46 8.43
N GLY A 197 37.01 30.76 8.74
CA GLY A 197 36.66 31.78 7.73
C GLY A 197 35.47 32.68 8.06
N GLU A 198 35.62 33.56 9.04
CA GLU A 198 34.73 34.72 9.20
C GLU A 198 34.81 35.64 7.96
N LYS A 199 33.66 36.04 7.40
CA LYS A 199 33.47 37.32 6.70
C LYS A 199 32.00 37.67 6.46
N VAL A 200 31.68 38.96 6.57
CA VAL A 200 30.31 39.52 6.49
C VAL A 200 30.11 40.33 5.21
N ALA A 201 29.09 39.96 4.43
CA ALA A 201 28.36 40.76 3.41
C ALA A 201 27.17 39.93 2.90
N GLY A 202 26.06 40.46 2.37
CA GLY A 202 25.58 41.84 2.18
C GLY A 202 24.09 41.82 1.72
N ASP A 203 23.41 42.98 1.66
CA ASP A 203 21.97 43.09 1.34
C ASP A 203 21.62 42.81 -0.15
N GLY A 204 20.37 42.43 -0.45
CA GLY A 204 19.91 42.22 -1.85
C GLY A 204 18.55 41.52 -2.09
N LYS A 205 17.43 42.12 -1.66
CA LYS A 205 16.04 42.02 -2.23
C LYS A 205 15.61 40.70 -2.94
N GLY A 206 14.62 39.97 -2.38
CA GLY A 206 14.06 38.75 -3.02
C GLY A 206 12.68 38.27 -2.50
N THR A 207 11.75 39.19 -2.24
CA THR A 207 10.60 38.94 -1.34
C THR A 207 9.42 38.16 -1.94
N ARG A 208 9.49 36.82 -1.92
CA ARG A 208 8.33 35.91 -1.71
C ARG A 208 8.69 34.43 -1.52
N ARG A 209 9.81 33.93 -2.08
CA ARG A 209 10.22 32.51 -2.05
C ARG A 209 10.91 32.07 -0.73
N TRP A 210 10.44 32.57 0.42
CA TRP A 210 11.21 32.54 1.68
C TRP A 210 10.54 31.85 2.89
N HIS A 211 9.28 31.42 2.79
CA HIS A 211 8.59 30.78 3.93
C HIS A 211 8.77 29.26 3.98
N ILE A 212 8.53 28.54 2.88
CA ILE A 212 8.72 27.08 2.81
C ILE A 212 10.18 26.71 3.11
N GLY A 213 11.14 27.38 2.45
CA GLY A 213 12.59 27.24 2.67
C GLY A 213 13.11 27.80 4.01
N LYS A 214 12.21 28.16 4.93
CA LYS A 214 12.50 28.46 6.34
C LYS A 214 11.85 27.43 7.26
N VAL A 215 10.59 27.04 7.03
CA VAL A 215 9.94 25.91 7.74
C VAL A 215 10.74 24.61 7.56
N VAL A 216 11.08 24.25 6.31
CA VAL A 216 11.96 23.10 6.00
C VAL A 216 13.31 23.24 6.69
N ARG A 217 13.84 24.46 6.85
CA ARG A 217 15.15 24.73 7.45
C ARG A 217 15.15 24.57 8.97
N GLU A 218 14.08 24.97 9.65
CA GLU A 218 13.91 24.74 11.09
C GLU A 218 13.58 23.26 11.41
N LEU A 219 12.90 22.55 10.50
CA LEU A 219 12.72 21.09 10.60
C LEU A 219 14.06 20.35 10.41
N VAL A 220 14.84 20.69 9.38
CA VAL A 220 16.16 20.06 9.10
C VAL A 220 17.17 20.33 10.21
N LYS A 221 17.12 21.47 10.90
CA LYS A 221 17.98 21.78 12.07
C LYS A 221 17.85 20.80 13.25
N GLN A 222 16.81 19.97 13.30
CA GLN A 222 16.63 18.98 14.37
C GLN A 222 17.09 17.57 13.98
N ALA A 223 17.59 17.37 12.75
CA ALA A 223 18.13 16.09 12.32
C ALA A 223 19.46 15.76 13.05
N PRO A 224 19.59 14.61 13.73
CA PRO A 224 20.84 14.22 14.38
C PRO A 224 21.91 13.87 13.34
N HIS A 225 23.17 14.21 13.63
CA HIS A 225 24.29 13.94 12.74
C HIS A 225 24.47 12.43 12.46
N LYS A 226 24.14 11.99 11.25
CA LYS A 226 24.83 10.83 10.64
C LYS A 226 26.27 11.24 10.34
N ALA A 227 27.20 10.30 10.43
CA ALA A 227 28.62 10.53 10.12
C ALA A 227 28.79 11.17 8.72
N PRO A 228 29.79 12.05 8.52
CA PRO A 228 29.93 12.79 7.28
C PRO A 228 30.13 11.85 6.09
N LYS A 229 29.09 11.68 5.28
CA LYS A 229 29.24 11.13 3.94
C LYS A 229 30.13 12.11 3.16
N ILE A 230 31.30 11.64 2.73
CA ILE A 230 32.12 12.36 1.77
C ILE A 230 31.40 12.28 0.42
N LYS A 231 30.48 13.21 0.20
CA LYS A 231 30.05 13.59 -1.14
C LYS A 231 31.25 14.32 -1.74
N ASP A 232 31.95 13.68 -2.68
CA ASP A 232 33.13 14.28 -3.30
C ASP A 232 32.78 15.69 -3.81
N PRO A 233 33.65 16.71 -3.61
CA PRO A 233 33.31 18.13 -3.81
C PRO A 233 33.10 18.57 -5.27
N GLY A 234 32.80 17.63 -6.17
CA GLY A 234 32.30 17.86 -7.54
C GLY A 234 31.01 17.10 -7.88
N THR A 235 30.42 16.34 -6.96
CA THR A 235 29.26 15.46 -7.24
C THR A 235 27.93 16.23 -7.25
N GLN A 236 27.71 17.02 -8.30
CA GLN A 236 26.38 17.55 -8.61
C GLN A 236 25.46 16.39 -9.02
N SER A 237 24.27 16.31 -8.41
CA SER A 237 23.23 15.35 -8.81
C SER A 237 22.64 15.77 -10.16
N GLY A 238 23.08 15.08 -11.22
CA GLY A 238 22.81 15.45 -12.60
C GLY A 238 21.78 14.55 -13.27
N TRP A 239 21.68 14.70 -14.59
CA TRP A 239 20.79 13.90 -15.43
C TRP A 239 21.17 12.40 -15.46
N ARG A 240 22.42 12.04 -15.13
CA ARG A 240 22.88 10.63 -15.05
C ARG A 240 22.28 9.92 -13.84
N GLU A 241 22.32 10.58 -12.67
CA GLU A 241 21.66 10.15 -11.44
C GLU A 241 20.17 9.94 -11.70
N PHE A 242 19.51 10.96 -12.26
CA PHE A 242 18.08 10.93 -12.54
C PHE A 242 17.66 9.76 -13.44
N ILE A 243 18.39 9.50 -14.54
CA ILE A 243 18.10 8.35 -15.42
C ILE A 243 18.25 7.02 -14.66
N VAL A 244 19.26 6.85 -13.80
CA VAL A 244 19.44 5.60 -13.03
C VAL A 244 18.28 5.39 -12.05
N ILE A 245 17.89 6.42 -11.31
CA ILE A 245 16.78 6.40 -10.36
C ILE A 245 15.47 6.06 -11.10
N LEU A 246 15.23 6.70 -12.24
CA LEU A 246 14.03 6.53 -13.08
C LEU A 246 13.97 5.14 -13.74
N ALA A 247 15.09 4.66 -14.29
CA ALA A 247 15.21 3.31 -14.86
C ALA A 247 14.96 2.23 -13.80
N THR A 248 15.55 2.37 -12.61
CA THR A 248 15.30 1.48 -11.47
C THR A 248 13.82 1.48 -11.11
N ALA A 249 13.22 2.64 -10.84
CA ALA A 249 11.84 2.76 -10.36
C ALA A 249 10.85 2.13 -11.33
N MET A 250 10.92 2.49 -12.61
CA MET A 250 10.00 1.98 -13.62
C MET A 250 10.21 0.48 -13.88
N SER A 251 11.47 -0.01 -13.85
CA SER A 251 11.76 -1.43 -14.07
C SER A 251 11.29 -2.31 -12.90
N SER A 252 11.56 -1.90 -11.65
CA SER A 252 11.13 -2.67 -10.48
C SER A 252 9.61 -2.63 -10.31
N ALA A 253 8.96 -1.48 -10.52
CA ALA A 253 7.51 -1.35 -10.42
C ALA A 253 6.77 -2.14 -11.52
N CYS A 254 7.28 -2.14 -12.75
CA CYS A 254 6.77 -2.95 -13.87
C CYS A 254 6.86 -4.45 -13.54
N LEU A 255 8.08 -4.95 -13.27
CA LEU A 255 8.34 -6.37 -13.02
C LEU A 255 7.63 -6.89 -11.75
N SER A 256 7.62 -6.10 -10.67
CA SER A 256 6.86 -6.39 -9.45
C SER A 256 5.36 -6.54 -9.79
N GLY A 257 4.78 -5.59 -10.53
CA GLY A 257 3.37 -5.64 -10.90
C GLY A 257 2.98 -6.78 -11.84
N LEU A 258 3.91 -7.29 -12.66
CA LEU A 258 3.65 -8.45 -13.51
C LEU A 258 3.63 -9.73 -12.68
N ILE A 259 4.65 -9.94 -11.84
CA ILE A 259 4.80 -11.12 -10.99
C ILE A 259 3.66 -11.15 -9.96
N LEU A 260 3.52 -10.09 -9.18
CA LEU A 260 2.68 -10.06 -8.00
C LEU A 260 1.22 -9.76 -8.32
N GLY A 261 0.94 -8.92 -9.32
CA GLY A 261 -0.42 -8.79 -9.86
C GLY A 261 -0.97 -10.12 -10.36
N SER A 262 -0.17 -10.91 -11.09
CA SER A 262 -0.57 -12.24 -11.57
C SER A 262 -0.78 -13.24 -10.43
N PHE A 263 0.04 -13.15 -9.38
CA PHE A 263 -0.10 -13.95 -8.17
C PHE A 263 -1.36 -13.59 -7.36
N MET A 264 -1.68 -12.29 -7.19
CA MET A 264 -2.92 -11.82 -6.56
C MET A 264 -4.16 -12.28 -7.33
N CYS A 265 -4.16 -12.12 -8.66
CA CYS A 265 -5.22 -12.65 -9.53
C CYS A 265 -5.40 -14.17 -9.35
N SER A 266 -4.30 -14.90 -9.15
CA SER A 266 -4.33 -16.34 -8.91
C SER A 266 -4.89 -16.68 -7.53
N ILE A 267 -4.52 -15.94 -6.48
CA ILE A 267 -5.05 -16.13 -5.12
C ILE A 267 -6.56 -15.90 -5.06
N VAL A 268 -7.09 -14.81 -5.60
CA VAL A 268 -8.55 -14.53 -5.51
C VAL A 268 -9.36 -15.60 -6.25
N VAL A 269 -8.89 -16.06 -7.41
CA VAL A 269 -9.51 -17.17 -8.15
C VAL A 269 -9.41 -18.50 -7.39
N LEU A 270 -8.32 -18.72 -6.62
CA LEU A 270 -8.13 -19.89 -5.79
C LEU A 270 -9.03 -19.87 -4.54
N CYS A 271 -9.21 -18.70 -3.90
CA CYS A 271 -10.18 -18.48 -2.82
C CYS A 271 -11.59 -18.81 -3.29
N ARG A 272 -12.02 -18.24 -4.44
CA ARG A 272 -13.31 -18.55 -5.07
C ARG A 272 -13.48 -20.05 -5.36
N LYS A 273 -12.41 -20.75 -5.79
CA LYS A 273 -12.43 -22.21 -6.02
C LYS A 273 -12.60 -23.02 -4.73
N PHE A 274 -11.97 -22.60 -3.63
CA PHE A 274 -12.03 -23.29 -2.33
C PHE A 274 -13.17 -22.81 -1.41
N LYS A 275 -14.00 -21.85 -1.86
CA LYS A 275 -15.04 -21.18 -1.06
C LYS A 275 -14.50 -20.47 0.19
N LEU A 276 -13.27 -19.94 0.10
CA LEU A 276 -12.69 -19.05 1.10
C LEU A 276 -13.04 -17.60 0.76
N ASN A 277 -13.27 -16.75 1.76
CA ASN A 277 -13.56 -15.34 1.53
C ASN A 277 -12.26 -14.57 1.14
N PRO A 278 -12.17 -13.96 -0.05
CA PRO A 278 -10.96 -13.26 -0.47
C PRO A 278 -10.72 -11.92 0.25
N ASP A 279 -11.73 -11.24 0.80
CA ASP A 279 -11.52 -10.01 1.61
C ASP A 279 -10.70 -10.31 2.86
N ASN A 280 -10.85 -11.51 3.44
CA ASN A 280 -10.11 -11.97 4.61
C ASN A 280 -8.65 -12.38 4.29
N ILE A 281 -8.33 -12.65 3.02
CA ILE A 281 -7.07 -13.34 2.62
C ILE A 281 -6.21 -12.49 1.69
N ALA A 282 -6.78 -11.91 0.65
CA ALA A 282 -6.00 -11.29 -0.41
C ALA A 282 -5.38 -9.92 0.00
N PRO A 283 -6.07 -9.01 0.72
CA PRO A 283 -5.47 -7.72 1.10
C PRO A 283 -4.22 -7.84 2.00
N PRO A 284 -4.17 -8.66 3.07
CA PRO A 284 -2.94 -8.79 3.87
C PRO A 284 -1.76 -9.41 3.10
N ILE A 285 -2.01 -10.40 2.23
CA ILE A 285 -0.95 -10.97 1.37
C ILE A 285 -0.47 -9.94 0.35
N ALA A 286 -1.35 -9.08 -0.18
CA ALA A 286 -0.98 -7.99 -1.09
C ALA A 286 -0.02 -7.01 -0.42
N SER A 287 -0.31 -6.54 0.79
CA SER A 287 0.60 -5.68 1.56
C SER A 287 1.96 -6.37 1.78
N CYS A 288 1.96 -7.58 2.35
CA CYS A 288 3.20 -8.27 2.72
C CYS A 288 4.10 -8.61 1.52
N LEU A 289 3.54 -9.17 0.44
CA LEU A 289 4.34 -9.53 -0.71
C LEU A 289 4.68 -8.33 -1.57
N GLY A 290 3.84 -7.29 -1.57
CA GLY A 290 4.08 -6.03 -2.28
C GLY A 290 5.40 -5.41 -1.86
N ASP A 291 5.58 -5.26 -0.55
CA ASP A 291 6.81 -4.73 0.03
C ASP A 291 8.02 -5.65 -0.18
N LEU A 292 7.87 -6.97 0.00
CA LEU A 292 8.97 -7.93 -0.14
C LEU A 292 9.49 -8.01 -1.58
N VAL A 293 8.59 -8.17 -2.55
CA VAL A 293 8.91 -8.31 -3.97
C VAL A 293 9.44 -7.00 -4.53
N THR A 294 8.81 -5.87 -4.19
CA THR A 294 9.23 -4.55 -4.70
C THR A 294 10.58 -4.13 -4.17
N LEU A 295 10.86 -4.36 -2.88
CA LEU A 295 12.18 -4.07 -2.31
C LEU A 295 13.27 -4.98 -2.92
N THR A 296 12.99 -6.27 -3.08
CA THR A 296 13.90 -7.22 -3.72
C THR A 296 14.22 -6.80 -5.17
N LEU A 297 13.21 -6.48 -5.97
CA LEU A 297 13.40 -6.10 -7.37
C LEU A 297 14.01 -4.70 -7.52
N THR A 298 13.73 -3.77 -6.61
CA THR A 298 14.38 -2.44 -6.58
C THR A 298 15.86 -2.57 -6.22
N ALA A 299 16.23 -3.43 -5.28
CA ALA A 299 17.63 -3.73 -4.95
C ALA A 299 18.38 -4.37 -6.12
N LEU A 300 17.77 -5.33 -6.82
CA LEU A 300 18.37 -6.01 -7.97
C LEU A 300 18.52 -5.08 -9.18
N THR A 301 17.45 -4.34 -9.55
CA THR A 301 17.48 -3.41 -10.69
C THR A 301 18.39 -2.21 -10.45
N SER A 302 18.42 -1.63 -9.23
CA SER A 302 19.41 -0.59 -8.90
C SER A 302 20.83 -1.10 -8.97
N THR A 303 21.10 -2.33 -8.55
CA THR A 303 22.44 -2.93 -8.67
C THR A 303 22.85 -3.13 -10.13
N LEU A 304 21.94 -3.61 -10.97
CA LEU A 304 22.16 -3.75 -12.41
C LEU A 304 22.44 -2.40 -13.09
N PHE A 305 21.59 -1.40 -12.86
CA PHE A 305 21.73 -0.07 -13.49
C PHE A 305 22.92 0.73 -12.94
N PHE A 306 23.26 0.58 -11.64
CA PHE A 306 24.43 1.23 -11.06
C PHE A 306 25.74 0.75 -11.70
N TYR A 307 25.97 -0.58 -11.76
CA TYR A 307 27.20 -1.11 -12.35
C TYR A 307 27.28 -0.87 -13.87
N THR A 308 26.14 -0.89 -14.59
CA THR A 308 26.11 -0.60 -16.04
C THR A 308 26.17 0.90 -16.38
N SER A 309 26.06 1.80 -15.40
CA SER A 309 26.25 3.25 -15.58
C SER A 309 27.70 3.71 -15.50
N GLY A 310 28.62 2.81 -15.12
CA GLY A 310 30.05 3.07 -15.14
C GLY A 310 30.49 4.24 -14.26
N ARG A 311 30.14 4.22 -12.97
CA ARG A 311 30.89 5.00 -11.96
C ARG A 311 32.17 4.26 -11.57
N PRO A 312 33.29 4.96 -11.31
CA PRO A 312 34.52 4.34 -10.79
C PRO A 312 34.29 3.59 -9.47
N GLN A 313 35.17 2.63 -9.19
CA GLN A 313 35.27 2.01 -7.86
C GLN A 313 36.01 2.94 -6.88
N ASP A 314 35.94 2.59 -5.59
CA ASP A 314 36.51 3.37 -4.48
C ASP A 314 38.01 3.68 -4.73
N PRO A 315 38.49 4.94 -4.56
CA PRO A 315 39.88 5.32 -4.83
C PRO A 315 40.92 4.72 -3.87
N LEU A 316 40.48 3.87 -2.92
CA LEU A 316 41.32 3.06 -2.03
C LEU A 316 41.54 1.62 -2.57
N ALA A 317 40.95 1.25 -3.71
CA ALA A 317 41.23 -0.03 -4.36
C ALA A 317 42.65 0.00 -4.97
N PRO A 318 43.54 -0.97 -4.63
CA PRO A 318 44.88 -1.00 -5.19
C PRO A 318 44.83 -1.25 -6.70
N SER A 319 45.57 -0.45 -7.47
CA SER A 319 45.65 -0.58 -8.92
C SER A 319 46.19 -1.96 -9.33
N PRO A 320 45.57 -2.68 -10.28
CA PRO A 320 46.10 -3.94 -10.78
C PRO A 320 47.48 -3.70 -11.42
N PRO A 321 48.43 -4.65 -11.28
CA PRO A 321 49.80 -4.46 -11.74
C PRO A 321 49.88 -4.32 -13.26
N GLN A 322 50.50 -3.23 -13.73
CA GLN A 322 50.77 -3.00 -15.14
C GLN A 322 51.90 -3.92 -15.64
N ASN A 323 51.59 -5.18 -15.92
CA ASN A 323 52.44 -6.05 -16.74
C ASN A 323 51.69 -7.32 -17.20
N THR A 324 51.29 -7.35 -18.49
CA THR A 324 51.67 -8.38 -19.49
C THR A 324 50.66 -8.38 -20.64
N THR A 325 51.15 -8.27 -21.87
CA THR A 325 50.34 -8.23 -23.09
C THR A 325 49.91 -9.63 -23.53
N SER A 326 48.71 -10.10 -23.12
CA SER A 326 47.90 -11.10 -23.87
C SER A 326 46.55 -11.45 -23.21
N THR A 327 45.55 -11.71 -24.07
CA THR A 327 44.21 -12.33 -23.84
C THR A 327 43.00 -11.38 -23.96
N PHE A 328 42.53 -11.22 -25.19
CA PHE A 328 41.48 -10.28 -25.63
C PHE A 328 40.03 -10.78 -25.40
N LEU A 329 39.77 -11.71 -24.47
CA LEU A 329 38.49 -12.44 -24.37
C LEU A 329 37.85 -12.52 -22.97
N LEU A 330 38.23 -11.66 -22.03
CA LEU A 330 37.56 -11.58 -20.71
C LEU A 330 37.52 -10.16 -20.12
N THR A 331 37.12 -9.16 -20.92
CA THR A 331 37.10 -7.74 -20.54
C THR A 331 35.96 -7.41 -19.57
N ARG A 332 36.06 -7.84 -18.31
CA ARG A 332 35.13 -7.49 -17.22
C ARG A 332 35.64 -6.36 -16.32
N ASP A 333 36.95 -6.15 -16.26
CA ASP A 333 37.60 -5.32 -15.22
C ASP A 333 38.40 -4.12 -15.76
N THR A 334 38.07 -3.61 -16.96
CA THR A 334 38.47 -2.26 -17.37
C THR A 334 37.58 -1.22 -16.68
N PRO A 335 38.11 -0.31 -15.82
CA PRO A 335 37.30 0.73 -15.23
C PRO A 335 36.77 1.66 -16.34
N PRO A 336 35.45 1.92 -16.41
CA PRO A 336 34.87 2.74 -17.47
C PRO A 336 35.37 4.18 -17.38
N ALA A 337 35.87 4.71 -18.49
CA ALA A 337 36.45 6.05 -18.55
C ALA A 337 35.45 7.14 -18.11
N PRO A 338 35.90 8.20 -17.43
CA PRO A 338 35.03 9.29 -16.99
C PRO A 338 34.35 9.95 -18.20
N GLY A 339 33.02 9.80 -18.29
CA GLY A 339 32.21 10.30 -19.41
C GLY A 339 31.22 9.30 -20.01
N HIS A 340 31.28 8.01 -19.65
CA HIS A 340 30.35 7.00 -20.21
C HIS A 340 28.87 7.34 -19.97
N PHE A 341 28.11 7.45 -21.07
CA PHE A 341 26.66 7.65 -21.05
C PHE A 341 25.95 6.42 -20.44
N PRO A 342 24.95 6.58 -19.56
CA PRO A 342 24.24 5.47 -18.90
C PRO A 342 23.28 4.76 -19.88
N PHE A 343 23.84 4.06 -20.86
CA PHE A 343 23.10 3.56 -22.04
C PHE A 343 22.02 2.54 -21.69
N LEU A 344 22.32 1.54 -20.86
CA LEU A 344 21.32 0.53 -20.47
C LEU A 344 20.18 1.12 -19.62
N PRO A 345 20.44 1.94 -18.58
CA PRO A 345 19.40 2.70 -17.90
C PRO A 345 18.55 3.56 -18.85
N PHE A 346 19.17 4.35 -19.73
CA PHE A 346 18.46 5.22 -20.67
C PHE A 346 17.58 4.44 -21.63
N LEU A 347 18.10 3.36 -22.23
CA LEU A 347 17.34 2.49 -23.13
C LEU A 347 16.17 1.80 -22.41
N SER A 348 16.36 1.40 -21.15
CA SER A 348 15.29 0.89 -20.29
C SER A 348 14.20 1.94 -20.06
N THR A 349 14.58 3.14 -19.62
CA THR A 349 13.65 4.27 -19.41
C THR A 349 12.85 4.60 -20.68
N VAL A 350 13.51 4.73 -21.84
CA VAL A 350 12.85 4.99 -23.12
C VAL A 350 11.89 3.86 -23.50
N GLY A 351 12.32 2.60 -23.39
CA GLY A 351 11.46 1.44 -23.68
C GLY A 351 10.23 1.37 -22.76
N LEU A 352 10.38 1.70 -21.49
CA LEU A 352 9.28 1.72 -20.51
C LEU A 352 8.33 2.90 -20.74
N PHE A 353 8.80 4.07 -21.17
CA PHE A 353 7.91 5.16 -21.61
C PHE A 353 7.15 4.81 -22.90
N VAL A 354 7.77 4.10 -23.85
CA VAL A 354 7.09 3.59 -25.07
C VAL A 354 6.08 2.47 -24.72
N LEU A 355 6.29 1.72 -23.64
CA LEU A 355 5.36 0.70 -23.16
C LEU A 355 4.06 1.29 -22.57
N ILE A 356 4.11 2.46 -21.92
CA ILE A 356 2.93 3.11 -21.32
C ILE A 356 1.73 3.25 -22.29
N PRO A 357 1.85 3.90 -23.48
CA PRO A 357 0.72 4.04 -24.39
C PRO A 357 0.21 2.71 -24.94
N PHE A 358 1.11 1.72 -25.15
CA PHE A 358 0.71 0.38 -25.59
C PHE A 358 -0.16 -0.34 -24.54
N VAL A 359 0.29 -0.36 -23.27
CA VAL A 359 -0.46 -1.00 -22.19
C VAL A 359 -1.70 -0.21 -21.80
N PHE A 360 -1.70 1.12 -21.94
CA PHE A 360 -2.89 1.96 -21.79
C PHE A 360 -3.95 1.66 -22.86
N GLN A 361 -3.54 1.50 -24.12
CA GLN A 361 -4.46 1.11 -25.19
C GLN A 361 -4.97 -0.33 -24.99
N LEU A 362 -4.13 -1.26 -24.55
CA LEU A 362 -4.53 -2.62 -24.17
C LEU A 362 -5.55 -2.60 -23.01
N CYS A 363 -5.31 -1.80 -21.98
CA CYS A 363 -6.25 -1.58 -20.88
C CYS A 363 -7.60 -1.04 -21.37
N ARG A 364 -7.61 -0.07 -22.30
CA ARG A 364 -8.83 0.48 -22.91
C ARG A 364 -9.61 -0.52 -23.77
N HIS A 365 -8.97 -1.58 -24.27
CA HIS A 365 -9.63 -2.65 -25.01
C HIS A 365 -10.12 -3.80 -24.12
N LEU A 366 -9.47 -4.06 -22.98
CA LEU A 366 -9.80 -5.18 -22.08
C LEU A 366 -10.76 -4.77 -20.95
N THR A 367 -10.65 -3.55 -20.43
CA THR A 367 -11.49 -3.05 -19.35
C THR A 367 -12.85 -2.62 -19.90
N PHE A 368 -13.88 -3.40 -19.58
CA PHE A 368 -15.28 -3.19 -20.02
C PHE A 368 -15.84 -1.80 -19.65
N SER A 369 -15.37 -1.22 -18.55
CA SER A 369 -15.89 0.00 -17.93
C SER A 369 -14.85 1.13 -17.95
N ARG A 370 -15.11 2.17 -18.77
CA ARG A 370 -14.26 3.39 -18.85
C ARG A 370 -13.98 4.10 -17.51
N PRO A 371 -14.89 4.13 -16.50
CA PRO A 371 -14.61 4.73 -15.19
C PRO A 371 -13.31 4.26 -14.53
N LEU A 372 -13.04 2.95 -14.54
CA LEU A 372 -11.87 2.34 -13.88
C LEU A 372 -10.50 2.85 -14.38
N ILE A 373 -10.45 3.49 -15.55
CA ILE A 373 -9.22 4.06 -16.13
C ILE A 373 -9.04 5.54 -15.71
N ARG A 374 -10.13 6.24 -15.35
CA ARG A 374 -10.14 7.64 -14.90
C ARG A 374 -10.11 7.76 -13.38
N ASP A 375 -10.82 6.87 -12.70
CA ASP A 375 -11.06 6.93 -11.27
C ASP A 375 -9.98 6.09 -10.55
N GLY A 376 -9.51 6.56 -9.38
CA GLY A 376 -8.39 5.94 -8.67
C GLY A 376 -7.00 6.57 -8.88
N TRP A 377 -6.82 7.53 -9.82
CA TRP A 377 -5.54 8.27 -9.92
C TRP A 377 -5.34 9.28 -8.78
N SER A 378 -6.39 10.01 -8.40
CA SER A 378 -6.34 10.98 -7.30
C SER A 378 -6.01 10.37 -5.93
N PRO A 379 -6.61 9.25 -5.46
CA PRO A 379 -6.24 8.65 -4.18
C PRO A 379 -4.80 8.15 -4.15
N LEU A 380 -4.23 7.67 -5.27
CA LEU A 380 -2.81 7.29 -5.34
C LEU A 380 -1.87 8.49 -5.17
N VAL A 381 -2.17 9.64 -5.80
CA VAL A 381 -1.36 10.86 -5.63
C VAL A 381 -1.50 11.45 -4.22
N VAL A 382 -2.70 11.35 -3.61
CA VAL A 382 -2.92 11.76 -2.21
C VAL A 382 -2.20 10.84 -1.23
N ALA A 383 -2.27 9.52 -1.43
CA ALA A 383 -1.55 8.54 -0.64
C ALA A 383 -0.03 8.78 -0.71
N MET A 384 0.54 8.85 -1.92
CA MET A 384 1.95 9.16 -2.16
C MET A 384 2.43 10.45 -1.48
N ALA A 385 1.59 11.49 -1.41
CA ALA A 385 1.91 12.72 -0.71
C ALA A 385 1.98 12.54 0.82
N ILE A 386 1.06 11.77 1.40
CA ILE A 386 1.04 11.42 2.84
C ILE A 386 2.22 10.49 3.18
N GLU A 387 2.45 9.46 2.35
CA GLU A 387 3.58 8.51 2.44
C GLU A 387 4.94 9.22 2.46
N SER A 388 5.10 10.34 1.76
CA SER A 388 6.33 11.14 1.79
C SER A 388 6.63 11.72 3.19
N GLY A 389 5.58 12.07 3.96
CA GLY A 389 5.70 12.46 5.36
C GLY A 389 6.09 11.29 6.25
N THR A 390 5.49 10.12 6.02
CA THR A 390 5.83 8.86 6.69
C THR A 390 7.31 8.49 6.48
N GLY A 391 7.82 8.57 5.25
CA GLY A 391 9.23 8.31 4.94
C GLY A 391 10.23 9.22 5.69
N LEU A 392 9.86 10.48 5.92
CA LEU A 392 10.67 11.43 6.70
C LEU A 392 10.69 11.09 8.19
N VAL A 393 9.54 10.69 8.77
CA VAL A 393 9.48 10.23 10.16
C VAL A 393 10.37 8.99 10.35
N LEU A 394 10.35 8.06 9.41
CA LEU A 394 11.22 6.88 9.45
C LEU A 394 12.71 7.26 9.48
N ASP A 395 13.19 8.15 8.58
CA ASP A 395 14.62 8.49 8.53
C ASP A 395 15.11 9.24 9.78
N TRP A 396 14.30 10.15 10.33
CA TRP A 396 14.65 10.91 11.53
C TRP A 396 14.82 10.02 12.78
N TYR A 397 14.04 8.93 12.87
CA TYR A 397 13.95 8.13 14.09
C TYR A 397 14.62 6.74 14.00
N VAL A 398 14.82 6.18 12.81
CA VAL A 398 15.47 4.86 12.62
C VAL A 398 16.91 4.81 13.17
N GLY A 399 17.62 5.93 13.17
CA GLY A 399 18.97 6.07 13.75
C GLY A 399 18.99 6.48 15.23
N ARG A 400 17.85 6.81 15.84
CA ARG A 400 17.76 7.36 17.22
C ARG A 400 17.43 6.30 18.27
N TYR A 401 16.61 5.32 17.91
CA TYR A 401 16.16 4.26 18.82
C TYR A 401 16.53 2.86 18.35
N ARG A 402 16.92 2.00 19.30
CA ARG A 402 17.29 0.63 19.00
C ARG A 402 16.06 -0.14 18.51
N GLY A 403 16.18 -0.76 17.34
CA GLY A 403 15.13 -1.58 16.74
C GLY A 403 13.98 -0.82 16.06
N PHE A 404 14.03 0.52 15.99
CA PHE A 404 12.92 1.34 15.50
C PHE A 404 12.37 0.86 14.14
N GLY A 405 13.25 0.60 13.17
CA GLY A 405 12.83 0.15 11.83
C GLY A 405 12.10 -1.21 11.82
N MET A 406 12.42 -2.13 12.73
CA MET A 406 11.70 -3.40 12.86
C MET A 406 10.30 -3.17 13.45
N LEU A 407 10.23 -2.39 14.54
CA LEU A 407 8.96 -2.11 15.20
C LEU A 407 8.04 -1.17 14.39
N ALA A 408 8.61 -0.29 13.57
CA ALA A 408 7.86 0.55 12.63
C ALA A 408 7.08 -0.30 11.64
N VAL A 409 7.73 -1.31 11.04
CA VAL A 409 7.09 -2.24 10.09
C VAL A 409 5.85 -2.90 10.69
N VAL A 410 5.91 -3.45 11.92
CA VAL A 410 4.71 -4.10 12.51
C VAL A 410 3.67 -3.08 13.01
N MET A 411 4.09 -1.90 13.48
CA MET A 411 3.18 -0.84 13.95
C MET A 411 2.40 -0.19 12.79
N THR A 412 2.90 -0.24 11.56
CA THR A 412 2.19 0.24 10.37
C THR A 412 1.46 -0.89 9.63
N SER A 413 2.17 -1.96 9.27
CA SER A 413 1.65 -2.97 8.33
C SER A 413 0.52 -3.82 8.93
N LEU A 414 0.53 -4.09 10.24
CA LEU A 414 -0.50 -4.92 10.87
C LEU A 414 -1.81 -4.14 11.09
N PRO A 415 -1.83 -2.90 11.62
CA PRO A 415 -3.04 -2.07 11.63
C PRO A 415 -3.53 -1.70 10.22
N GLY A 416 -2.61 -1.47 9.28
CA GLY A 416 -2.93 -1.25 7.85
C GLY A 416 -3.65 -2.46 7.24
N SER A 417 -3.06 -3.65 7.35
CA SER A 417 -3.66 -4.91 6.85
C SER A 417 -5.01 -5.23 7.51
N VAL A 418 -5.14 -5.01 8.82
CA VAL A 418 -6.40 -5.17 9.56
C VAL A 418 -7.47 -4.21 9.06
N GLY A 419 -7.13 -2.94 8.83
CA GLY A 419 -8.05 -1.97 8.25
C GLY A 419 -8.39 -2.27 6.79
N ALA A 420 -7.44 -2.74 5.98
CA ALA A 420 -7.67 -3.11 4.59
C ALA A 420 -8.67 -4.26 4.42
N VAL A 421 -8.59 -5.30 5.28
CA VAL A 421 -9.62 -6.38 5.35
C VAL A 421 -11.00 -5.78 5.67
N PHE A 422 -11.06 -4.83 6.60
CA PHE A 422 -12.32 -4.20 6.99
C PHE A 422 -12.90 -3.29 5.88
N VAL A 423 -12.07 -2.51 5.19
CA VAL A 423 -12.48 -1.71 4.02
C VAL A 423 -12.97 -2.61 2.88
N SER A 424 -12.24 -3.69 2.55
CA SER A 424 -12.63 -4.65 1.50
C SER A 424 -14.00 -5.28 1.79
N ARG A 425 -14.26 -5.65 3.06
CA ARG A 425 -15.58 -6.12 3.52
C ARG A 425 -16.67 -5.05 3.40
N LEU A 426 -16.46 -3.85 3.96
CA LEU A 426 -17.45 -2.76 3.91
C LEU A 426 -17.77 -2.33 2.47
N SER A 427 -16.75 -2.29 1.61
CA SER A 427 -16.87 -2.00 0.18
C SER A 427 -17.71 -3.07 -0.53
N THR A 428 -17.36 -4.35 -0.33
CA THR A 428 -18.14 -5.49 -0.85
C THR A 428 -19.59 -5.46 -0.35
N GLU A 429 -19.85 -5.17 0.92
CA GLU A 429 -21.21 -5.06 1.48
C GLU A 429 -22.02 -3.93 0.82
N LEU A 430 -21.40 -2.78 0.54
CA LEU A 430 -22.04 -1.65 -0.16
C LEU A 430 -22.35 -1.98 -1.62
N HIS A 431 -21.36 -2.48 -2.37
CA HIS A 431 -21.53 -2.92 -3.77
C HIS A 431 -22.56 -4.05 -3.91
N GLN A 432 -22.60 -5.01 -2.96
CA GLN A 432 -23.64 -6.04 -2.90
C GLN A 432 -25.03 -5.44 -2.66
N SER A 433 -25.15 -4.44 -1.78
CA SER A 433 -26.43 -3.79 -1.46
C SER A 433 -26.95 -2.91 -2.59
N GLU A 434 -26.09 -2.33 -3.41
CA GLU A 434 -26.48 -1.61 -4.63
C GLU A 434 -26.95 -2.60 -5.72
N SER A 435 -26.22 -3.70 -5.92
CA SER A 435 -26.60 -4.70 -6.93
C SER A 435 -27.80 -5.57 -6.56
N ASN A 436 -28.14 -5.70 -5.27
CA ASN A 436 -29.22 -6.55 -4.78
C ASN A 436 -30.19 -5.80 -3.86
N LEU A 437 -31.01 -4.92 -4.45
CA LEU A 437 -32.03 -4.07 -3.79
C LEU A 437 -32.99 -4.76 -2.79
N HIS A 438 -33.05 -6.09 -2.74
CA HIS A 438 -33.98 -6.85 -1.88
C HIS A 438 -33.37 -8.02 -1.08
N SER A 439 -32.05 -8.25 -1.08
CA SER A 439 -31.44 -9.32 -0.25
C SER A 439 -30.47 -8.76 0.80
N LYS A 440 -30.77 -9.06 2.07
CA LYS A 440 -29.85 -8.85 3.19
C LYS A 440 -28.70 -9.85 3.04
N SER A 441 -27.47 -9.37 2.83
CA SER A 441 -26.34 -10.25 2.48
C SER A 441 -26.06 -11.30 3.57
N PRO A 442 -25.94 -12.60 3.22
CA PRO A 442 -25.84 -13.69 4.21
C PRO A 442 -24.51 -13.70 4.98
N ASP A 443 -23.46 -13.09 4.44
CA ASP A 443 -22.12 -13.04 5.05
C ASP A 443 -21.85 -11.74 5.84
N GLY A 444 -22.81 -10.79 5.80
CA GLY A 444 -22.70 -9.43 6.35
C GLY A 444 -22.92 -9.35 7.87
N GLY A 445 -22.02 -9.95 8.65
CA GLY A 445 -21.99 -9.76 10.10
C GLY A 445 -21.73 -8.30 10.47
N SER A 446 -22.44 -7.76 11.48
CA SER A 446 -22.48 -6.31 11.72
C SER A 446 -21.07 -5.66 11.77
N PRO A 447 -20.86 -4.47 11.18
CA PRO A 447 -19.54 -3.83 11.11
C PRO A 447 -18.81 -3.68 12.45
N LYS A 448 -19.55 -3.51 13.55
CA LYS A 448 -19.02 -3.47 14.93
C LYS A 448 -18.42 -4.81 15.36
N LEU A 449 -19.07 -5.92 15.01
CA LEU A 449 -18.59 -7.28 15.29
C LEU A 449 -17.35 -7.61 14.47
N VAL A 450 -17.33 -7.25 13.19
CA VAL A 450 -16.17 -7.41 12.30
C VAL A 450 -14.99 -6.61 12.86
N SER A 451 -15.20 -5.33 13.19
CA SER A 451 -14.19 -4.47 13.83
C SER A 451 -13.61 -5.10 15.11
N PHE A 452 -14.47 -5.53 16.03
CA PHE A 452 -14.05 -6.12 17.30
C PHE A 452 -13.28 -7.43 17.10
N THR A 453 -13.71 -8.27 16.15
CA THR A 453 -13.03 -9.54 15.83
C THR A 453 -11.64 -9.28 15.25
N LEU A 454 -11.51 -8.35 14.31
CA LEU A 454 -10.23 -7.98 13.71
C LEU A 454 -9.27 -7.32 14.72
N PHE A 455 -9.79 -6.45 15.59
CA PHE A 455 -9.05 -5.90 16.73
C PHE A 455 -8.51 -7.01 17.64
N ALA A 456 -9.35 -7.97 18.03
CA ALA A 456 -8.96 -9.09 18.87
C ALA A 456 -7.91 -10.01 18.21
N VAL A 457 -7.99 -10.22 16.89
CA VAL A 457 -7.02 -11.00 16.10
C VAL A 457 -5.64 -10.30 15.99
N GLY A 458 -5.60 -8.97 16.04
CA GLY A 458 -4.34 -8.22 16.00
C GLY A 458 -3.36 -8.54 17.14
N PHE A 459 -3.86 -8.77 18.36
CA PHE A 459 -3.03 -9.01 19.55
C PHE A 459 -2.22 -10.32 19.52
N PRO A 460 -2.79 -11.52 19.27
CA PRO A 460 -1.98 -12.75 19.21
C PRO A 460 -0.96 -12.73 18.05
N VAL A 461 -1.29 -12.06 16.93
CA VAL A 461 -0.34 -11.85 15.82
C VAL A 461 0.83 -10.98 16.31
N LEU A 462 0.57 -9.82 16.90
CA LEU A 462 1.59 -8.93 17.47
C LEU A 462 2.47 -9.63 18.52
N LEU A 463 1.85 -10.35 19.47
CA LEU A 463 2.56 -11.03 20.54
C LEU A 463 3.48 -12.13 19.99
N SER A 464 3.07 -12.84 18.92
CA SER A 464 3.94 -13.83 18.27
C SER A 464 5.15 -13.20 17.58
N TYR A 465 4.99 -12.02 16.99
CA TYR A 465 6.08 -11.26 16.38
C TYR A 465 7.08 -10.77 17.43
N LEU A 466 6.60 -10.22 18.54
CA LEU A 466 7.45 -9.79 19.65
C LEU A 466 8.18 -10.99 20.30
N LEU A 467 7.50 -12.12 20.46
CA LEU A 467 8.08 -13.37 20.93
C LEU A 467 9.17 -13.89 19.97
N PHE A 468 8.96 -13.81 18.66
CA PHE A 468 9.98 -14.18 17.67
C PHE A 468 11.17 -13.24 17.70
N VAL A 469 10.96 -11.92 17.67
CA VAL A 469 12.02 -10.90 17.69
C VAL A 469 12.87 -10.99 18.97
N TRP A 470 12.25 -11.33 20.11
CA TRP A 470 12.94 -11.65 21.35
C TRP A 470 13.71 -12.97 21.27
N GLY A 471 13.06 -14.07 20.87
CA GLY A 471 13.64 -15.41 20.80
C GLY A 471 14.77 -15.56 19.77
N ALA A 472 14.75 -14.76 18.70
CA ALA A 472 15.82 -14.64 17.72
C ALA A 472 16.99 -13.73 18.18
N GLY A 473 16.86 -13.08 19.34
CA GLY A 473 17.87 -12.21 19.94
C GLY A 473 18.07 -10.86 19.24
N TRP A 474 17.16 -10.46 18.33
CA TRP A 474 17.34 -9.28 17.49
C TRP A 474 17.14 -7.96 18.25
N LEU A 475 16.25 -7.94 19.25
CA LEU A 475 15.93 -6.76 20.05
C LEU A 475 15.71 -7.15 21.52
N PRO A 476 16.45 -6.58 22.49
CA PRO A 476 16.04 -6.65 23.89
C PRO A 476 14.69 -5.94 24.05
N LEU A 477 13.71 -6.65 24.63
CA LEU A 477 12.34 -6.16 24.82
C LEU A 477 12.02 -6.14 26.33
N PRO A 478 12.31 -5.03 27.04
CA PRO A 478 11.93 -4.87 28.45
C PRO A 478 10.41 -4.97 28.63
N VAL A 479 9.95 -5.63 29.70
CA VAL A 479 8.51 -5.87 29.93
C VAL A 479 7.69 -4.56 29.96
N GLY A 480 8.24 -3.48 30.54
CA GLY A 480 7.60 -2.16 30.53
C GLY A 480 7.48 -1.54 29.13
N PHE A 481 8.49 -1.71 28.29
CA PHE A 481 8.44 -1.30 26.88
C PHE A 481 7.41 -2.14 26.10
N VAL A 482 7.38 -3.46 26.29
CA VAL A 482 6.40 -4.35 25.65
C VAL A 482 4.98 -3.97 26.04
N GLY A 483 4.70 -3.75 27.33
CA GLY A 483 3.37 -3.34 27.79
C GLY A 483 2.91 -2.01 27.17
N LEU A 484 3.80 -1.02 27.11
CA LEU A 484 3.52 0.27 26.47
C LEU A 484 3.29 0.12 24.95
N PHE A 485 4.14 -0.64 24.27
CA PHE A 485 4.07 -0.87 22.82
C PHE A 485 2.79 -1.62 22.42
N VAL A 486 2.38 -2.65 23.16
CA VAL A 486 1.11 -3.38 22.97
C VAL A 486 -0.09 -2.47 23.23
N GLY A 487 -0.03 -1.62 24.26
CA GLY A 487 -1.06 -0.62 24.55
C GLY A 487 -1.25 0.39 23.42
N ILE A 488 -0.14 1.00 22.96
CA ILE A 488 -0.15 1.98 21.86
C ILE A 488 -0.59 1.33 20.55
N PHE A 489 -0.12 0.11 20.25
CA PHE A 489 -0.61 -0.67 19.09
C PHE A 489 -2.13 -0.86 19.13
N GLY A 490 -2.70 -1.15 20.30
CA GLY A 490 -4.16 -1.24 20.47
C GLY A 490 -4.87 0.06 20.06
N VAL A 491 -4.31 1.22 20.42
CA VAL A 491 -4.82 2.52 19.98
C VAL A 491 -4.66 2.69 18.46
N THR A 492 -3.52 2.31 17.87
CA THR A 492 -3.30 2.35 16.41
C THR A 492 -4.35 1.52 15.67
N VAL A 493 -4.67 0.30 16.12
CA VAL A 493 -5.68 -0.55 15.48
C VAL A 493 -7.10 0.03 15.64
N ILE A 494 -7.44 0.60 16.80
CA ILE A 494 -8.74 1.29 17.00
C ILE A 494 -8.87 2.47 16.04
N VAL A 495 -7.82 3.30 15.90
CA VAL A 495 -7.81 4.43 14.97
C VAL A 495 -7.89 3.94 13.52
N ALA A 496 -7.16 2.88 13.15
CA ALA A 496 -7.21 2.30 11.81
C ALA A 496 -8.59 1.75 11.45
N LEU A 497 -9.27 1.03 12.36
CA LEU A 497 -10.62 0.51 12.12
C LEU A 497 -11.68 1.61 12.08
N ALA A 498 -11.56 2.63 12.94
CA ALA A 498 -12.44 3.81 12.89
C ALA A 498 -12.27 4.58 11.57
N LEU A 499 -11.02 4.79 11.13
CA LEU A 499 -10.70 5.45 9.86
C LEU A 499 -11.24 4.66 8.67
N ALA A 500 -11.08 3.33 8.66
CA ALA A 500 -11.64 2.45 7.63
C ALA A 500 -13.17 2.61 7.51
N TYR A 501 -13.88 2.60 8.63
CA TYR A 501 -15.33 2.81 8.66
C TYR A 501 -15.74 4.19 8.12
N TYR A 502 -15.12 5.26 8.62
CA TYR A 502 -15.49 6.61 8.23
C TYR A 502 -15.09 6.95 6.79
N LEU A 503 -13.89 6.58 6.32
CA LEU A 503 -13.47 6.83 4.94
C LEU A 503 -14.33 6.06 3.93
N THR A 504 -14.66 4.80 4.21
CA THR A 504 -15.49 3.99 3.29
C THR A 504 -16.86 4.63 3.08
N HIS A 505 -17.54 5.01 4.15
CA HIS A 505 -18.82 5.71 4.04
C HIS A 505 -18.69 7.16 3.54
N LEU A 506 -17.55 7.83 3.73
CA LEU A 506 -17.31 9.18 3.20
C LEU A 506 -17.18 9.16 1.67
N PHE A 507 -16.34 8.27 1.13
CA PHE A 507 -16.17 8.12 -0.32
C PHE A 507 -17.48 7.67 -0.98
N TRP A 508 -18.18 6.67 -0.41
CA TRP A 508 -19.49 6.22 -0.89
C TRP A 508 -20.53 7.35 -0.96
N ARG A 509 -20.61 8.21 0.08
CA ARG A 509 -21.53 9.37 0.10
C ARG A 509 -21.24 10.44 -0.94
N TYR A 510 -20.02 10.49 -1.48
CA TYR A 510 -19.63 11.38 -2.57
C TYR A 510 -19.61 10.68 -3.94
N GLY A 511 -20.09 9.44 -4.05
CA GLY A 511 -20.11 8.68 -5.30
C GLY A 511 -18.74 8.19 -5.77
N PHE A 512 -17.76 8.10 -4.87
CA PHE A 512 -16.45 7.50 -5.14
C PHE A 512 -16.41 6.04 -4.69
N ASP A 513 -15.94 5.16 -5.57
CA ASP A 513 -15.75 3.73 -5.29
C ASP A 513 -14.76 3.51 -4.13
N PRO A 514 -15.18 2.92 -3.00
CA PRO A 514 -14.30 2.71 -1.85
C PRO A 514 -13.16 1.72 -2.13
N ASP A 515 -13.30 0.77 -3.07
CA ASP A 515 -12.17 -0.11 -3.47
C ASP A 515 -11.02 0.74 -4.04
N ALA A 516 -11.34 1.69 -4.92
CA ALA A 516 -10.34 2.53 -5.58
C ALA A 516 -9.86 3.71 -4.71
N TYR A 517 -10.69 4.25 -3.81
CA TYR A 517 -10.40 5.48 -3.06
C TYR A 517 -10.06 5.27 -1.59
N CYS A 518 -10.75 4.35 -0.90
CA CYS A 518 -10.58 4.19 0.53
C CYS A 518 -9.23 3.53 0.86
N LEU A 519 -8.86 2.44 0.16
CA LEU A 519 -7.68 1.65 0.50
C LEU A 519 -6.34 2.42 0.48
N PRO A 520 -5.96 3.17 -0.59
CA PRO A 520 -4.68 3.90 -0.60
C PRO A 520 -4.62 5.00 0.46
N VAL A 521 -5.73 5.75 0.61
CA VAL A 521 -5.82 6.87 1.56
C VAL A 521 -5.85 6.35 3.00
N HIS A 522 -6.50 5.22 3.26
CA HIS A 522 -6.51 4.53 4.54
C HIS A 522 -5.10 4.08 4.94
N SER A 523 -4.41 3.30 4.09
CA SER A 523 -3.09 2.77 4.43
C SER A 523 -2.09 3.89 4.68
N ALA A 524 -1.96 4.86 3.76
CA ALA A 524 -1.02 5.97 3.90
C ALA A 524 -1.22 6.77 5.20
N ILE A 525 -2.47 7.00 5.62
CA ILE A 525 -2.78 7.67 6.89
C ILE A 525 -2.45 6.76 8.09
N VAL A 526 -2.77 5.47 8.04
CA VAL A 526 -2.46 4.51 9.12
C VAL A 526 -0.95 4.32 9.28
N ASP A 527 -0.18 4.33 8.19
CA ASP A 527 1.27 4.24 8.22
C ASP A 527 1.89 5.49 8.87
N LEU A 528 1.38 6.69 8.54
CA LEU A 528 1.82 7.94 9.17
C LEU A 528 1.47 7.96 10.67
N ILE A 529 0.24 7.60 11.03
CA ILE A 529 -0.22 7.54 12.43
C ILE A 529 0.58 6.50 13.21
N GLY A 530 0.78 5.30 12.65
CA GLY A 530 1.53 4.22 13.27
C GLY A 530 2.98 4.60 13.58
N GLN A 531 3.67 5.30 12.67
CA GLN A 531 5.03 5.78 12.94
C GLN A 531 5.06 6.91 13.97
N LEU A 532 4.13 7.88 13.92
CA LEU A 532 4.05 8.93 14.93
C LEU A 532 3.72 8.37 16.33
N PHE A 533 2.85 7.36 16.41
CA PHE A 533 2.54 6.66 17.65
C PHE A 533 3.72 5.80 18.14
N LEU A 534 4.53 5.23 17.25
CA LEU A 534 5.78 4.56 17.62
C LEU A 534 6.81 5.55 18.18
N VAL A 535 6.96 6.73 17.59
CA VAL A 535 7.81 7.80 18.15
C VAL A 535 7.35 8.19 19.55
N ALA A 536 6.05 8.37 19.76
CA ALA A 536 5.48 8.62 21.08
C ALA A 536 5.75 7.46 22.06
N CYS A 537 5.65 6.20 21.62
CA CYS A 537 6.01 5.03 22.41
C CYS A 537 7.48 5.06 22.87
N TYR A 538 8.41 5.44 21.98
CA TYR A 538 9.83 5.48 22.29
C TYR A 538 10.23 6.65 23.21
N GLU A 539 9.70 7.86 23.01
CA GLU A 539 9.99 8.96 23.96
C GLU A 539 9.31 8.74 25.32
N LEU A 540 8.09 8.17 25.37
CA LEU A 540 7.45 7.81 26.64
C LEU A 540 8.16 6.65 27.36
N ALA A 541 8.64 5.63 26.64
CA ALA A 541 9.49 4.58 27.22
C ALA A 541 10.79 5.15 27.81
N ASN A 542 11.40 6.13 27.14
CA ASN A 542 12.57 6.85 27.62
C ASN A 542 12.26 7.73 28.86
N LEU A 543 11.10 8.40 28.91
CA LEU A 543 10.64 9.13 30.10
C LEU A 543 10.40 8.18 31.30
N LEU A 544 9.95 6.96 31.03
CA LEU A 544 9.80 5.87 32.02
C LEU A 544 11.13 5.14 32.34
N GLY A 545 12.28 5.67 31.89
CA GLY A 545 13.61 5.17 32.27
C GLY A 545 14.10 3.92 31.54
N ASN A 546 13.45 3.49 30.45
CA ASN A 546 13.92 2.35 29.64
C ASN A 546 15.08 2.79 28.71
N ASP A 547 16.18 2.03 28.68
CA ASP A 547 17.32 2.29 27.78
C ASP A 547 17.01 1.83 26.35
N VAL A 548 16.25 2.66 25.63
CA VAL A 548 15.78 2.41 24.25
C VAL A 548 16.54 3.22 23.19
N LYS A 549 17.37 4.18 23.59
CA LYS A 549 18.16 5.02 22.68
C LYS A 549 19.42 4.27 22.23
N ILE A 550 19.88 4.56 21.01
CA ILE A 550 21.19 4.08 20.57
C ILE A 550 22.25 4.95 21.26
N ARG A 551 23.07 4.35 22.13
CA ARG A 551 24.19 5.04 22.77
C ARG A 551 25.24 5.37 21.71
N THR A 552 25.34 6.64 21.33
CA THR A 552 26.45 7.16 20.52
C THR A 552 27.72 7.21 21.37
N THR A 553 28.63 6.28 21.10
CA THR A 553 30.03 6.28 21.58
C THR A 553 30.90 7.12 20.66
#